data_AF-A0P1W6-F1
#
_entry.id   AF-A0P1W6-F1
#
_cell.length_a   1.000
_cell.length_b   1.000
_cell.length_c   1.000
_cell.angle_alpha   90.00
_cell.angle_beta   90.00
_cell.angle_gamma   90.00
#
_symmetry.space_group_name_H-M   'P 1'
#
loop_
_entity.id
_entity.type
_entity.pdbx_description
1 polymer ?
#
loop_
_entity_poly.entity_id
_entity_poly.type
_entity_poly.pdbx_seq_one_letter_code
_entity_poly.pdbx_strand_id
1 'polypeptide(L)'
;MECFRIDESGYTGFDLLIPQQRLQGAAAIAISDEDAALLIKEHFPRRQAPELKYRALSRRPNNRPHLLALLRDLLQSYKCVTHVMDKRYMLILMFCDYAVEPWYYERGANFYVDGQNYAMGSLLSVVGSTFNAD
;
A
#
# COMPACT_ATOMS: atom_id res chain seq x y z
N MET A 1 5.16 -21.39 -8.54
CA MET A 1 4.45 -20.08 -8.56
C MET A 1 5.09 -19.22 -7.49
N GLU A 2 5.43 -17.97 -7.80
CA GLU A 2 6.05 -17.04 -6.86
C GLU A 2 4.99 -16.57 -5.84
N CYS A 3 5.30 -16.62 -4.53
CA CYS A 3 4.37 -16.23 -3.46
C CYS A 3 4.74 -14.83 -2.95
N PHE A 4 3.76 -13.94 -2.90
CA PHE A 4 3.92 -12.58 -2.36
C PHE A 4 3.24 -12.46 -1.00
N ARG A 5 3.95 -11.89 -0.02
CA ARG A 5 3.42 -11.49 1.28
C ARG A 5 3.06 -10.01 1.22
N ILE A 6 1.83 -9.67 1.61
CA ILE A 6 1.28 -8.33 1.48
C ILE A 6 0.90 -7.82 2.87
N ASP A 7 1.22 -6.56 3.15
CA ASP A 7 0.74 -5.86 4.34
C ASP A 7 0.32 -4.44 3.97
N GLU A 8 -0.64 -3.91 4.73
CA GLU A 8 -1.24 -2.60 4.52
C GLU A 8 -1.10 -1.74 5.76
N SER A 9 -0.89 -0.45 5.56
CA SER A 9 -0.80 0.52 6.63
C SER A 9 -1.63 1.75 6.31
N GLY A 10 -2.38 2.20 7.31
CA GLY A 10 -3.06 3.47 7.25
C GLY A 10 -4.46 3.43 6.65
N TYR A 11 -5.03 2.27 6.32
CA TYR A 11 -6.46 2.17 5.96
C TYR A 11 -7.35 2.51 7.16
N THR A 12 -8.42 3.26 6.93
CA THR A 12 -9.35 3.72 7.98
C THR A 12 -10.78 3.21 7.76
N GLY A 13 -10.94 2.14 6.98
CA GLY A 13 -12.25 1.64 6.58
C GLY A 13 -12.98 2.66 5.72
N PHE A 14 -14.22 2.99 6.09
CA PHE A 14 -15.06 3.92 5.33
C PHE A 14 -14.70 5.40 5.49
N ASP A 15 -13.96 5.77 6.55
CA ASP A 15 -13.58 7.16 6.77
C ASP A 15 -12.28 7.51 6.05
N LEU A 16 -12.38 7.79 4.75
CA LEU A 16 -11.24 8.10 3.87
C LEU A 16 -10.85 9.58 3.85
N LEU A 17 -11.60 10.46 4.51
CA LEU A 17 -11.41 11.90 4.41
C LEU A 17 -10.68 12.55 5.60
N ILE A 18 -10.20 11.74 6.55
CA ILE A 18 -9.45 12.19 7.75
C ILE A 18 -8.18 12.94 7.32
N PRO A 19 -8.09 14.26 7.54
CA PRO A 19 -6.94 15.05 7.08
C PRO A 19 -5.61 14.66 7.73
N GLN A 20 -5.65 14.23 9.00
CA GLN A 20 -4.48 13.84 9.78
C GLN A 20 -3.88 12.49 9.33
N GLN A 21 -4.64 11.69 8.57
CA GLN A 21 -4.22 10.38 8.07
C GLN A 21 -4.60 10.23 6.59
N ARG A 22 -4.10 11.16 5.78
CA ARG A 22 -4.42 11.31 4.36
C ARG A 22 -3.90 10.17 3.46
N LEU A 23 -2.85 9.46 3.89
CA LEU A 23 -2.20 8.44 3.08
C LEU A 23 -2.52 7.03 3.59
N GLN A 24 -2.59 6.08 2.66
CA GLN A 24 -2.51 4.65 2.90
C GLN A 24 -1.35 4.08 2.09
N GLY A 25 -0.70 3.06 2.64
CA GLY A 25 0.32 2.29 1.95
C GLY A 25 -0.06 0.82 1.89
N ALA A 26 0.33 0.16 0.82
CA ALA A 26 0.38 -1.29 0.71
C ALA A 26 1.78 -1.69 0.24
N ALA A 27 2.33 -2.75 0.80
CA ALA A 27 3.62 -3.28 0.38
C ALA A 27 3.48 -4.78 0.11
N ALA A 28 4.15 -5.26 -0.92
CA ALA A 28 4.26 -6.67 -1.24
C ALA A 28 5.72 -7.06 -1.42
N ILE A 29 6.08 -8.26 -0.94
CA ILE A 29 7.41 -8.83 -1.08
C ILE A 29 7.32 -10.31 -1.43
N ALA A 30 8.10 -10.75 -2.42
CA ALA A 30 8.30 -12.17 -2.70
C ALA A 30 9.44 -12.70 -1.83
N ILE A 31 9.11 -13.41 -0.74
CA ILE A 31 10.08 -13.98 0.20
C ILE A 31 9.56 -15.32 0.74
N SER A 32 10.45 -16.30 0.93
CA SER A 32 10.12 -17.58 1.57
C SER A 32 10.07 -17.45 3.09
N ASP A 33 9.44 -18.42 3.76
CA ASP A 33 9.41 -18.43 5.22
C ASP A 33 10.80 -18.72 5.81
N GLU A 34 11.60 -19.53 5.13
CA GLU A 34 12.98 -19.84 5.50
C GLU A 34 13.86 -18.59 5.47
N ASP A 35 13.80 -17.82 4.38
CA ASP A 35 14.58 -16.59 4.21
C ASP A 35 14.16 -15.52 5.21
N ALA A 36 12.85 -15.35 5.41
CA ALA A 36 12.32 -14.44 6.41
C ALA A 36 12.83 -14.80 7.82
N ALA A 37 12.83 -16.10 8.17
CA ALA A 37 13.33 -16.57 9.45
C ALA A 37 14.85 -16.31 9.63
N LEU A 38 15.64 -16.50 8.56
CA LEU A 38 17.08 -16.21 8.56
C LEU A 38 17.36 -14.71 8.78
N LEU A 39 16.72 -13.83 8.01
CA LEU A 39 16.87 -12.39 8.15
C LEU A 39 16.43 -11.88 9.53
N ILE A 40 15.34 -12.43 10.08
CA ILE A 40 14.91 -12.08 11.43
C ILE A 40 15.97 -12.49 12.46
N LYS A 41 16.56 -13.68 12.33
CA LYS A 41 17.61 -14.17 13.24
C LYS A 41 18.89 -13.32 13.15
N GLU A 42 19.26 -12.90 11.94
CA GLU A 42 20.43 -12.07 11.69
C GLU A 42 20.29 -10.67 12.30
N HIS A 43 19.17 -9.98 12.01
CA HIS A 43 18.96 -8.60 12.44
C HIS A 43 18.45 -8.47 13.87
N PHE A 44 17.77 -9.50 14.40
CA PHE A 44 17.18 -9.52 15.74
C PHE A 44 17.50 -10.80 16.54
N PRO A 45 18.79 -11.11 16.81
CA PRO A 45 19.21 -12.42 17.36
C PRO A 45 18.74 -12.72 18.78
N ARG A 46 18.42 -11.68 19.59
CA ARG A 46 17.97 -11.83 20.98
C ARG A 46 16.46 -11.97 21.13
N ARG A 47 15.74 -12.15 20.03
CA ARG A 47 14.28 -12.17 19.99
C ARG A 47 13.73 -13.51 20.50
N GLN A 48 12.74 -13.44 21.39
CA GLN A 48 12.00 -14.60 21.91
C GLN A 48 10.53 -14.67 21.44
N ALA A 49 9.97 -13.56 20.97
CA ALA A 49 8.56 -13.50 20.56
C ALA A 49 8.32 -14.20 19.22
N PRO A 50 7.14 -14.83 18.99
CA PRO A 50 6.81 -15.51 17.73
C PRO A 50 6.55 -14.54 16.57
N GLU A 51 6.17 -13.28 16.84
CA GLU A 51 5.98 -12.22 15.81
C GLU A 51 6.79 -10.93 16.11
N LEU A 52 7.33 -10.27 15.06
CA LEU A 52 8.00 -8.97 15.15
C LEU A 52 7.01 -7.85 14.83
N LYS A 53 6.41 -7.26 15.87
CA LYS A 53 5.54 -6.10 15.67
C LYS A 53 6.36 -4.84 15.41
N TYR A 54 6.21 -4.24 14.23
CA TYR A 54 6.92 -3.00 13.85
C TYR A 54 6.78 -1.90 14.92
N ARG A 55 5.57 -1.67 15.45
CA ARG A 55 5.31 -0.67 16.50
C ARG A 55 6.12 -0.90 17.78
N ALA A 56 6.42 -2.14 18.13
CA ALA A 56 7.25 -2.45 19.30
C ALA A 56 8.74 -2.21 19.00
N LEU A 57 9.18 -2.52 17.77
CA LEU A 57 10.55 -2.34 17.34
C LEU A 57 10.92 -0.86 17.16
N SER A 58 10.09 -0.10 16.45
CA SER A 58 10.37 1.30 16.07
C SER A 58 10.43 2.26 17.27
N ARG A 59 9.77 1.91 18.38
CA ARG A 59 9.81 2.69 19.63
C ARG A 59 11.16 2.67 20.33
N ARG A 60 12.03 1.69 20.05
CA ARG A 60 13.33 1.54 20.72
C ARG A 60 14.44 2.10 19.83
N PRO A 61 15.14 3.18 20.22
CA PRO A 61 16.19 3.78 19.38
C PRO A 61 17.29 2.80 18.95
N ASN A 62 17.68 1.88 19.84
CA ASN A 62 18.69 0.86 19.55
C ASN A 62 18.27 -0.12 18.44
N ASN A 63 16.97 -0.26 18.14
CA ASN A 63 16.50 -1.13 17.06
C ASN A 63 16.51 -0.44 15.69
N ARG A 64 16.66 0.89 15.63
CA ARG A 64 16.59 1.65 14.37
C ARG A 64 17.66 1.22 13.36
N PRO A 65 18.95 1.03 13.73
CA PRO A 65 19.96 0.56 12.79
C PRO A 65 19.64 -0.83 12.23
N HIS A 66 19.14 -1.74 13.06
CA HIS A 66 18.75 -3.10 12.65
C HIS A 66 17.55 -3.10 11.71
N LEU A 67 16.55 -2.25 11.96
CA LEU A 67 15.42 -2.06 11.05
C LEU A 67 15.86 -1.54 9.68
N LEU A 68 16.78 -0.56 9.65
CA LEU A 68 17.30 -0.01 8.41
C LEU A 68 18.17 -1.01 7.65
N ALA A 69 18.98 -1.79 8.36
CA ALA A 69 19.78 -2.86 7.75
C ALA A 69 18.89 -3.95 7.14
N LEU A 70 17.87 -4.41 7.88
CA LEU A 70 16.87 -5.34 7.34
C LEU A 70 16.19 -4.78 6.09
N LEU A 71 15.68 -3.54 6.12
CA LEU A 71 15.03 -2.93 4.97
C LEU A 71 15.96 -2.83 3.76
N ARG A 72 17.24 -2.48 3.97
CA ARG A 72 18.25 -2.46 2.91
C ARG A 72 18.41 -3.83 2.27
N ASP A 73 18.59 -4.86 3.08
CA ASP A 73 18.86 -6.22 2.60
C ASP A 73 17.63 -6.78 1.85
N LEU A 74 16.41 -6.48 2.34
CA LEU A 74 15.15 -6.81 1.68
C LEU A 74 15.04 -6.15 0.30
N LEU A 75 15.26 -4.84 0.22
CA LEU A 75 15.13 -4.07 -1.02
C LEU A 75 16.23 -4.39 -2.06
N GLN A 76 17.37 -4.91 -1.62
CA GLN A 76 18.46 -5.33 -2.51
C GLN A 76 18.30 -6.75 -3.04
N SER A 77 17.70 -7.64 -2.27
CA SER A 77 17.74 -9.08 -2.54
C SER A 77 16.40 -9.68 -2.97
N TYR A 78 15.29 -8.96 -2.75
CA TYR A 78 13.95 -9.47 -3.01
C TYR A 78 13.12 -8.53 -3.88
N LYS A 79 12.22 -9.10 -4.67
CA LYS A 79 11.21 -8.33 -5.40
C LYS A 79 10.24 -7.71 -4.40
N CYS A 80 10.26 -6.39 -4.34
CA CYS A 80 9.39 -5.60 -3.47
C CYS A 80 8.64 -4.58 -4.31
N VAL A 81 7.39 -4.33 -3.95
CA VAL A 81 6.62 -3.19 -4.46
C VAL A 81 5.95 -2.50 -3.28
N THR A 82 6.02 -1.17 -3.28
CA THR A 82 5.30 -0.34 -2.32
C THR A 82 4.43 0.60 -3.10
N HIS A 83 3.15 0.62 -2.77
CA HIS A 83 2.15 1.51 -3.33
C HIS A 83 1.67 2.45 -2.23
N VAL A 84 1.75 3.76 -2.49
CA VAL A 84 1.27 4.80 -1.57
C VAL A 84 0.18 5.57 -2.27
N MET A 85 -0.96 5.69 -1.60
CA MET A 85 -2.14 6.33 -2.17
C MET A 85 -2.72 7.38 -1.23
N ASP A 86 -3.13 8.49 -1.82
CA ASP A 86 -3.96 9.49 -1.17
C ASP A 86 -5.39 8.94 -1.01
N LYS A 87 -5.94 8.97 0.21
CA LYS A 87 -7.27 8.43 0.47
C LYS A 87 -8.39 9.21 -0.19
N ARG A 88 -8.23 10.51 -0.44
CA ARG A 88 -9.20 11.28 -1.24
C ARG A 88 -9.18 10.77 -2.68
N TYR A 89 -8.01 10.47 -3.21
CA TYR A 89 -7.88 9.87 -4.53
C TYR A 89 -8.43 8.43 -4.56
N MET A 90 -8.18 7.64 -3.51
CA MET A 90 -8.81 6.32 -3.36
C MET A 90 -10.33 6.41 -3.39
N LEU A 91 -10.92 7.41 -2.73
CA LEU A 91 -12.37 7.64 -2.77
C LEU A 91 -12.85 7.96 -4.20
N ILE A 92 -12.08 8.72 -4.98
CA ILE A 92 -12.38 8.99 -6.39
C ILE A 92 -12.31 7.70 -7.21
N LEU A 93 -11.30 6.86 -6.99
CA LEU A 93 -11.21 5.56 -7.66
C LEU A 93 -12.38 4.65 -7.28
N MET A 94 -12.79 4.63 -6.01
CA MET A 94 -13.99 3.90 -5.57
C MET A 94 -15.24 4.43 -6.28
N PHE A 95 -15.35 5.75 -6.48
CA PHE A 95 -16.43 6.33 -7.28
C PHE A 95 -16.36 5.85 -8.74
N CYS A 96 -15.17 5.84 -9.35
CA CYS A 96 -14.98 5.29 -10.69
C CYS A 96 -15.41 3.82 -10.76
N ASP A 97 -15.05 3.00 -9.78
CA ASP A 97 -15.43 1.58 -9.74
C ASP A 97 -16.93 1.37 -9.55
N TYR A 98 -17.57 2.10 -8.63
CA TYR A 98 -18.98 1.86 -8.31
C TYR A 98 -19.97 2.58 -9.24
N ALA A 99 -19.59 3.71 -9.82
CA ALA A 99 -20.50 4.55 -10.60
C ALA A 99 -20.14 4.65 -12.09
N VAL A 100 -18.86 4.60 -12.44
CA VAL A 100 -18.40 4.80 -13.83
C VAL A 100 -18.20 3.47 -14.54
N GLU A 101 -17.55 2.50 -13.90
CA GLU A 101 -17.24 1.20 -14.50
C GLU A 101 -18.48 0.45 -15.01
N PRO A 102 -19.60 0.38 -14.27
CA PRO A 102 -20.79 -0.35 -14.73
C PRO A 102 -21.32 0.18 -16.06
N TRP A 103 -21.21 1.50 -16.29
CA TRP A 103 -21.64 2.12 -17.54
C TRP A 103 -20.82 1.64 -18.75
N TYR A 104 -19.50 1.46 -18.58
CA TYR A 104 -18.61 0.93 -19.61
C TYR A 104 -18.84 -0.58 -19.81
N TYR A 105 -18.99 -1.31 -18.70
CA TYR A 105 -19.24 -2.75 -18.72
C TYR A 105 -20.50 -3.11 -19.52
N GLU A 106 -21.61 -2.40 -19.27
CA GLU A 106 -22.87 -2.57 -20.01
C GLU A 106 -22.74 -2.35 -21.52
N ARG A 107 -21.68 -1.67 -21.97
CA ARG A 107 -21.38 -1.36 -23.37
C ARG A 107 -20.28 -2.25 -23.97
N GLY A 108 -19.86 -3.29 -23.24
CA GLY A 108 -18.82 -4.21 -23.68
C GLY A 108 -17.41 -3.62 -23.67
N ALA A 109 -17.19 -2.52 -22.96
CA ALA A 109 -15.88 -1.90 -22.81
C ALA A 109 -15.27 -2.26 -21.44
N ASN A 110 -14.01 -2.70 -21.43
CA ASN A 110 -13.27 -2.96 -20.20
C ASN A 110 -12.57 -1.69 -19.71
N PHE A 111 -13.15 -1.04 -18.71
CA PHE A 111 -12.66 0.21 -18.13
C PHE A 111 -11.31 0.09 -17.39
N TYR A 112 -10.86 -1.12 -17.10
CA TYR A 112 -9.59 -1.35 -16.42
C TYR A 112 -8.40 -1.49 -17.38
N VAL A 113 -8.65 -1.71 -18.67
CA VAL A 113 -7.60 -1.87 -19.68
C VAL A 113 -6.74 -0.61 -19.74
N ASP A 114 -5.42 -0.81 -19.76
CA ASP A 114 -4.41 0.24 -19.83
C ASP A 114 -4.53 1.33 -18.75
N GLY A 115 -5.16 1.00 -17.61
CA GLY A 115 -5.30 1.92 -16.47
C GLY A 115 -6.27 3.08 -16.73
N GLN A 116 -7.26 2.90 -17.60
CA GLN A 116 -8.28 3.93 -17.88
C GLN A 116 -9.01 4.43 -16.63
N ASN A 117 -9.26 3.55 -15.65
CA ASN A 117 -9.79 3.93 -14.34
C ASN A 117 -8.88 4.93 -13.59
N TYR A 118 -7.56 4.74 -13.63
CA TYR A 118 -6.59 5.68 -13.07
C TYR A 118 -6.53 6.98 -13.88
N ALA A 119 -6.65 6.91 -15.21
CA ALA A 119 -6.67 8.11 -16.06
C ALA A 119 -7.90 8.99 -15.77
N MET A 120 -9.08 8.38 -15.69
CA MET A 120 -10.32 9.06 -15.32
C MET A 120 -10.25 9.59 -13.88
N GLY A 121 -9.79 8.78 -12.93
CA GLY A 121 -9.62 9.21 -11.54
C GLY A 121 -8.66 10.40 -11.40
N SER A 122 -7.55 10.39 -12.15
CA SER A 122 -6.59 11.50 -12.21
C SER A 122 -7.25 12.77 -12.73
N LEU A 123 -8.01 12.67 -13.83
CA LEU A 123 -8.77 13.79 -14.37
C LEU A 123 -9.72 14.36 -13.31
N LEU A 124 -10.59 13.53 -12.73
CA LEU A 124 -11.56 13.93 -11.70
C LEU A 124 -10.88 14.55 -10.47
N SER A 125 -9.69 14.07 -10.09
CA SER A 125 -8.96 14.62 -8.95
C SER A 125 -8.43 16.04 -9.18
N VAL A 126 -8.17 16.41 -10.43
CA VAL A 126 -7.66 17.73 -10.81
C VAL A 126 -8.79 18.69 -11.16
N VAL A 127 -9.77 18.24 -11.94
CA VAL A 127 -10.86 19.11 -12.42
C VAL A 127 -12.11 19.07 -11.53
N GLY A 128 -12.23 18.11 -10.61
CA GLY A 128 -13.44 17.96 -9.79
C GLY A 128 -13.82 19.22 -9.01
N SER A 129 -12.82 19.95 -8.50
CA SER A 129 -13.06 21.20 -7.77
C SER A 129 -13.56 22.35 -8.67
N THR A 130 -13.30 22.33 -9.98
CA THR A 130 -13.75 23.41 -10.88
C THR A 130 -15.25 23.35 -11.16
N PHE A 131 -15.88 22.19 -10.94
CA PHE A 131 -17.33 22.03 -11.08
C PHE A 131 -18.13 22.46 -9.85
N ASN A 132 -17.45 22.74 -8.72
CA ASN A 132 -18.07 23.22 -7.47
C ASN A 132 -17.82 24.72 -7.24
N ALA A 133 -17.43 25.47 -8.27
CA ALA A 133 -17.25 26.91 -8.20
C ALA A 133 -18.60 27.62 -8.40
N ASP A 134 -19.39 27.67 -7.33
CA ASP A 134 -20.41 28.71 -7.09
C ASP A 134 -19.95 29.61 -5.93
#